data_AF-A0A9W4XUB9-F1
#
_entry.id   AF-A0A9W4XUB9-F1
#
_cell.length_a   1.000
_cell.length_b   1.000
_cell.length_c   1.000
_cell.angle_alpha   90.00
_cell.angle_beta   90.00
_cell.angle_gamma   90.00
#
_symmetry.space_group_name_H-M   'P 1'
#
loop_
_entity.id
_entity.type
_entity.pdbx_description
1 polymer ?
#
loop_
_entity_poly.entity_id
_entity_poly.type
_entity_poly.pdbx_seq_one_letter_code
_entity_poly.pdbx_strand_id
1 'polypeptide(L)'
;MVSFTLPLLLTLASTALAQNTTTPLRYMPFGDSITEIICWRALLWDKLQTTEWAGNVDFVGSGKTENNCGNTKYDRDNEGHSGFLAINIANQNQLDGWLTRNPADVVTMHLGTNDIVQQNKPVADILAAFTKLVGTMRTKNPKTKIVVAQIIPMGMGNFNTKIQDLNKQIPAWATGLNKTESPIWVVDQYTGFSASDLRDGVHPNASGDKKMLDKWWPALLGAFAAAKADKTAAAAAVEARKFVA
;
A
#
# COMPACT_ATOMS: atom_id res chain seq x y z
N MET A 1 -7.42 -60.15 -50.47
CA MET A 1 -6.66 -59.45 -49.42
C MET A 1 -7.38 -58.13 -49.17
N VAL A 2 -7.97 -57.96 -47.98
CA VAL A 2 -8.83 -56.82 -47.64
C VAL A 2 -7.94 -55.68 -47.14
N SER A 3 -7.97 -54.54 -47.81
CA SER A 3 -7.22 -53.35 -47.43
C SER A 3 -8.06 -52.52 -46.44
N PHE A 4 -7.60 -52.42 -45.20
CA PHE A 4 -8.17 -51.53 -44.19
C PHE A 4 -7.32 -50.25 -44.12
N THR A 5 -7.86 -49.14 -44.61
CA THR A 5 -7.30 -47.80 -44.38
C THR A 5 -7.87 -47.23 -43.08
N LEU A 6 -7.00 -47.05 -42.09
CA LEU A 6 -7.31 -46.39 -40.81
C LEU A 6 -7.10 -44.88 -40.96
N PRO A 7 -8.08 -44.01 -40.64
CA PRO A 7 -7.84 -42.57 -40.66
C PRO A 7 -7.09 -42.16 -39.38
N LEU A 8 -5.93 -41.54 -39.56
CA LEU A 8 -5.17 -40.91 -38.48
C LEU A 8 -5.85 -39.60 -38.09
N LEU A 9 -6.57 -39.58 -36.96
CA LEU A 9 -7.05 -38.33 -36.35
C LEU A 9 -5.85 -37.59 -35.74
N LEU A 10 -5.40 -36.51 -36.38
CA LEU A 10 -4.50 -35.53 -35.78
C LEU A 10 -5.32 -34.65 -34.82
N THR A 11 -5.22 -34.91 -33.51
CA THR A 11 -5.66 -33.94 -32.49
C THR A 11 -4.61 -32.84 -32.36
N LEU A 12 -4.84 -31.70 -33.00
CA LEU A 12 -4.10 -30.47 -32.74
C LEU A 12 -4.52 -29.94 -31.36
N ALA A 13 -3.73 -30.26 -30.32
CA ALA A 13 -3.84 -29.61 -29.03
C ALA A 13 -3.22 -28.20 -29.15
N SER A 14 -4.05 -27.21 -29.48
CA SER A 14 -3.67 -25.81 -29.45
C SER A 14 -3.49 -25.37 -28.00
N THR A 15 -2.27 -25.37 -27.48
CA THR A 15 -1.95 -24.62 -26.25
C THR A 15 -1.99 -23.14 -26.58
N ALA A 16 -3.17 -22.53 -26.44
CA ALA A 16 -3.26 -21.07 -26.40
C ALA A 16 -2.49 -20.61 -25.16
N LEU A 17 -1.26 -20.12 -25.36
CA LEU A 17 -0.58 -19.32 -24.36
C LEU A 17 -1.40 -18.03 -24.22
N ALA A 18 -2.32 -18.00 -23.27
CA ALA A 18 -2.97 -16.77 -22.89
C ALA A 18 -1.86 -15.79 -22.45
N GLN A 19 -1.59 -14.79 -23.28
CA GLN A 19 -0.83 -13.64 -22.84
C GLN A 19 -1.66 -12.98 -21.73
N ASN A 20 -1.35 -13.33 -20.49
CA ASN A 20 -1.84 -12.63 -19.31
C ASN A 20 -1.18 -11.24 -19.32
N THR A 21 -1.72 -10.32 -20.12
CA THR A 21 -1.47 -8.89 -19.94
C THR A 21 -2.25 -8.44 -18.72
N THR A 22 -1.88 -8.95 -17.54
CA THR A 22 -2.47 -8.51 -16.28
C THR A 22 -2.04 -7.06 -16.08
N THR A 23 -3.01 -6.13 -16.11
CA THR A 23 -2.78 -4.73 -15.73
C THR A 23 -2.00 -4.68 -14.41
N PRO A 24 -0.89 -3.92 -14.33
CA PRO A 24 -0.11 -3.80 -13.10
C PRO A 24 -0.98 -3.50 -11.88
N LEU A 25 -0.56 -3.96 -10.71
CA LEU A 25 -1.17 -3.58 -9.44
C LEU A 25 -0.84 -2.11 -9.17
N ARG A 26 -1.86 -1.30 -8.90
CA ARG A 26 -1.70 0.10 -8.56
C ARG A 26 -1.53 0.22 -7.06
N TYR A 27 -0.37 0.67 -6.62
CA TYR A 27 0.00 0.78 -5.22
C TYR A 27 0.19 2.24 -4.84
N MET A 28 -0.55 2.71 -3.82
CA MET A 28 -0.47 4.08 -3.34
C MET A 28 0.25 4.13 -1.99
N PRO A 29 1.51 4.62 -1.93
CA PRO A 29 2.11 5.07 -0.69
C PRO A 29 1.42 6.34 -0.20
N PHE A 30 0.56 6.23 0.81
CA PHE A 30 -0.22 7.36 1.35
C PHE A 30 0.27 7.76 2.75
N GLY A 31 0.51 9.05 2.97
CA GLY A 31 0.95 9.52 4.27
C GLY A 31 1.31 10.99 4.36
N ASP A 32 2.10 11.32 5.38
CA ASP A 32 2.66 12.65 5.61
C ASP A 32 4.11 12.76 5.07
N SER A 33 4.94 13.59 5.70
CA SER A 33 6.35 13.76 5.34
C SER A 33 7.16 12.46 5.48
N ILE A 34 6.74 11.53 6.35
CA ILE A 34 7.39 10.22 6.54
C ILE A 34 7.13 9.28 5.34
N THR A 35 6.14 9.61 4.51
CA THR A 35 5.96 8.99 3.19
C THR A 35 6.61 9.81 2.08
N GLU A 36 6.46 11.14 2.12
CA GLU A 36 6.88 12.02 1.03
C GLU A 36 8.41 12.16 0.91
N ILE A 37 9.10 12.56 1.96
CA ILE A 37 10.47 13.08 1.90
C ILE A 37 11.51 12.13 2.53
N ILE A 38 11.29 10.83 2.37
CA ILE A 38 12.18 9.76 2.84
C ILE A 38 12.31 8.62 1.82
N CYS A 39 13.19 7.65 2.07
CA CYS A 39 13.69 6.74 1.04
C CYS A 39 13.23 5.28 1.15
N TRP A 40 12.42 4.91 2.15
CA TRP A 40 11.89 3.54 2.24
C TRP A 40 11.12 3.11 0.97
N ARG A 41 10.48 4.04 0.24
CA ARG A 41 9.81 3.77 -1.04
C ARG A 41 10.77 3.37 -2.16
N ALA A 42 11.93 4.04 -2.25
CA ALA A 42 12.97 3.68 -3.21
C ALA A 42 13.54 2.29 -2.90
N LEU A 43 13.81 2.02 -1.62
CA LEU A 43 14.28 0.70 -1.18
C LEU A 43 13.23 -0.40 -1.44
N LEU A 44 11.94 -0.10 -1.25
CA LEU A 44 10.84 -1.02 -1.60
C LEU A 44 10.85 -1.32 -3.09
N TRP A 45 10.91 -0.29 -3.94
CA TRP A 45 10.94 -0.47 -5.39
C TRP A 45 12.10 -1.37 -5.84
N ASP A 46 13.31 -1.11 -5.34
CA ASP A 46 14.50 -1.91 -5.67
C ASP A 46 14.34 -3.36 -5.27
N LYS A 47 13.78 -3.59 -4.07
CA LYS A 47 13.52 -4.94 -3.58
C LYS A 47 12.49 -5.66 -4.45
N LEU A 48 11.43 -4.97 -4.92
CA LEU A 48 10.44 -5.55 -5.84
C LEU A 48 11.04 -5.96 -7.19
N GLN A 49 12.07 -5.24 -7.68
CA GLN A 49 12.73 -5.61 -8.94
C GLN A 49 13.44 -6.97 -8.88
N THR A 50 13.67 -7.52 -7.68
CA THR A 50 14.30 -8.82 -7.47
C THR A 50 13.31 -9.97 -7.31
N THR A 51 12.01 -9.72 -7.47
CA THR A 51 10.93 -10.71 -7.26
C THR A 51 9.98 -10.77 -8.45
N GLU A 52 8.94 -11.62 -8.37
CA GLU A 52 7.86 -11.68 -9.37
C GLU A 52 7.06 -10.37 -9.54
N TRP A 53 7.31 -9.39 -8.67
CA TRP A 53 6.62 -8.10 -8.66
C TRP A 53 7.30 -7.07 -9.56
N ALA A 54 8.50 -7.37 -10.06
CA ALA A 54 9.22 -6.54 -11.03
C ALA A 54 8.34 -6.24 -12.25
N GLY A 55 8.11 -4.96 -12.53
CA GLY A 55 7.23 -4.51 -13.62
C GLY A 55 5.73 -4.77 -13.43
N ASN A 56 5.31 -5.37 -12.31
CA ASN A 56 3.91 -5.72 -12.03
C ASN A 56 3.26 -4.85 -10.95
N VAL A 57 4.00 -3.91 -10.36
CA VAL A 57 3.53 -2.93 -9.39
C VAL A 57 3.83 -1.54 -9.91
N ASP A 58 2.79 -0.74 -10.09
CA ASP A 58 2.76 0.65 -10.53
C ASP A 58 2.53 1.51 -9.28
N PHE A 59 3.48 2.38 -8.91
CA PHE A 59 3.25 3.29 -7.78
C PHE A 59 2.36 4.42 -8.27
N VAL A 60 1.42 4.87 -7.44
CA VAL A 60 0.44 5.88 -7.86
C VAL A 60 0.25 6.93 -6.78
N GLY A 61 0.04 8.16 -7.23
CA GLY A 61 -0.24 9.29 -6.37
C GLY A 61 0.06 10.61 -7.07
N SER A 62 -0.30 11.73 -6.44
CA SER A 62 -0.12 13.05 -7.03
C SER A 62 1.30 13.61 -6.87
N GLY A 63 2.08 13.11 -5.91
CA GLY A 63 3.43 13.56 -5.58
C GLY A 63 4.52 12.67 -6.17
N LYS A 64 5.69 13.26 -6.42
CA LYS A 64 6.92 12.54 -6.84
C LYS A 64 8.13 12.90 -5.98
N THR A 65 7.93 13.71 -4.94
CA THR A 65 8.99 14.20 -4.05
C THR A 65 9.68 13.04 -3.33
N GLU A 66 10.94 13.25 -2.98
CA GLU A 66 11.81 12.33 -2.24
C GLU A 66 12.99 13.11 -1.63
N ASN A 67 13.90 12.45 -0.89
CA ASN A 67 15.04 13.10 -0.25
C ASN A 67 16.40 12.48 -0.63
N ASN A 68 16.82 12.76 -1.87
CA ASN A 68 18.07 12.29 -2.48
C ASN A 68 18.31 10.78 -2.31
N CYS A 69 17.33 9.97 -2.68
CA CYS A 69 17.35 8.52 -2.45
C CYS A 69 18.33 7.73 -3.34
N GLY A 70 19.12 8.40 -4.18
CA GLY A 70 20.19 7.81 -5.00
C GLY A 70 19.72 7.01 -6.21
N ASN A 71 18.52 6.44 -6.16
CA ASN A 71 17.90 5.77 -7.29
C ASN A 71 17.10 6.76 -8.13
N THR A 72 17.47 6.95 -9.39
CA THR A 72 16.76 7.86 -10.33
C THR A 72 15.76 7.14 -11.22
N LYS A 73 15.69 5.80 -11.14
CA LYS A 73 14.85 4.95 -11.98
C LYS A 73 13.64 4.37 -11.26
N TYR A 74 13.56 4.49 -9.93
CA TYR A 74 12.39 4.02 -9.21
C TYR A 74 11.16 4.86 -9.52
N ASP A 75 10.00 4.22 -9.48
CA ASP A 75 8.74 4.91 -9.57
C ASP A 75 8.51 5.77 -8.32
N ARG A 76 8.51 7.08 -8.52
CA ARG A 76 8.49 8.08 -7.43
C ARG A 76 7.08 8.42 -6.98
N ASP A 77 6.07 7.94 -7.70
CA ASP A 77 4.69 8.34 -7.47
C ASP A 77 4.25 7.94 -6.05
N ASN A 78 3.64 8.90 -5.36
CA ASN A 78 3.17 8.74 -3.99
C ASN A 78 2.09 9.77 -3.65
N GLU A 79 1.37 9.50 -2.57
CA GLU A 79 0.37 10.39 -1.99
C GLU A 79 0.83 10.80 -0.58
N GLY A 80 2.11 11.12 -0.43
CA GLY A 80 2.71 11.71 0.77
C GLY A 80 2.60 13.23 0.74
N HIS A 81 2.20 13.84 1.86
CA HIS A 81 2.02 15.28 1.98
C HIS A 81 2.62 15.83 3.27
N SER A 82 3.79 16.47 3.17
CA SER A 82 4.52 16.99 4.32
C SER A 82 3.69 17.97 5.14
N GLY A 83 3.63 17.71 6.45
CA GLY A 83 2.88 18.52 7.39
C GLY A 83 1.36 18.28 7.42
N PHE A 84 0.83 17.39 6.58
CA PHE A 84 -0.62 17.14 6.57
C PHE A 84 -1.04 16.28 7.76
N LEU A 85 -2.25 16.55 8.24
CA LEU A 85 -2.90 15.85 9.34
C LEU A 85 -3.94 14.87 8.79
N ALA A 86 -4.05 13.68 9.38
CA ALA A 86 -5.09 12.71 9.05
C ALA A 86 -6.49 13.32 9.16
N ILE A 87 -6.73 14.08 10.24
CA ILE A 87 -8.02 14.73 10.51
C ILE A 87 -8.37 15.73 9.42
N ASN A 88 -7.41 16.53 8.95
CA ASN A 88 -7.67 17.52 7.90
C ASN A 88 -7.95 16.84 6.57
N ILE A 89 -7.15 15.85 6.18
CA ILE A 89 -7.37 15.06 4.96
C ILE A 89 -8.77 14.44 4.96
N ALA A 90 -9.15 13.82 6.09
CA ALA A 90 -10.45 13.20 6.25
C ALA A 90 -11.59 14.24 6.17
N ASN A 91 -11.49 15.34 6.91
CA ASN A 91 -12.55 16.35 6.97
C ASN A 91 -12.76 17.07 5.64
N GLN A 92 -11.67 17.38 4.94
CA GLN A 92 -11.69 18.06 3.65
C GLN A 92 -11.93 17.10 2.46
N ASN A 93 -12.09 15.80 2.74
CA ASN A 93 -12.32 14.75 1.74
C ASN A 93 -11.25 14.71 0.63
N GLN A 94 -9.99 15.05 0.95
CA GLN A 94 -8.94 15.17 -0.07
C GLN A 94 -8.61 13.82 -0.72
N LEU A 95 -8.65 12.73 0.06
CA LEU A 95 -8.37 11.38 -0.42
C LEU A 95 -9.33 10.91 -1.52
N ASP A 96 -10.57 11.40 -1.55
CA ASP A 96 -11.54 11.08 -2.60
C ASP A 96 -11.04 11.56 -3.98
N GLY A 97 -10.57 12.80 -4.05
CA GLY A 97 -10.02 13.38 -5.27
C GLY A 97 -8.72 12.70 -5.71
N TRP A 98 -7.86 12.35 -4.75
CA TRP A 98 -6.61 11.64 -5.02
C TRP A 98 -6.86 10.25 -5.61
N LEU A 99 -7.72 9.44 -4.98
CA LEU A 99 -8.06 8.11 -5.48
C LEU A 99 -8.87 8.13 -6.79
N THR A 100 -9.59 9.21 -7.08
CA THR A 100 -10.26 9.38 -8.38
C THR A 100 -9.24 9.54 -9.51
N ARG A 101 -8.20 10.36 -9.29
CA ARG A 101 -7.15 10.59 -10.29
C ARG A 101 -6.14 9.44 -10.34
N ASN A 102 -5.88 8.84 -9.19
CA ASN A 102 -4.91 7.78 -8.99
C ASN A 102 -5.58 6.59 -8.30
N PRO A 103 -6.40 5.79 -9.00
CA PRO A 103 -7.02 4.61 -8.42
C PRO A 103 -5.98 3.66 -7.86
N ALA A 104 -6.27 3.00 -6.73
CA ALA A 104 -5.33 2.11 -6.06
C ALA A 104 -5.97 0.75 -5.75
N ASP A 105 -5.19 -0.31 -5.92
CA ASP A 105 -5.52 -1.67 -5.49
C ASP A 105 -4.99 -1.92 -4.06
N VAL A 106 -3.81 -1.37 -3.76
CA VAL A 106 -3.13 -1.48 -2.47
C VAL A 106 -2.77 -0.09 -1.96
N VAL A 107 -2.99 0.18 -0.68
CA VAL A 107 -2.65 1.45 -0.04
C VAL A 107 -1.89 1.18 1.25
N THR A 108 -0.69 1.74 1.40
CA THR A 108 -0.07 1.89 2.74
C THR A 108 -0.47 3.23 3.32
N MET A 109 -0.82 3.29 4.60
CA MET A 109 -1.15 4.52 5.30
C MET A 109 -0.23 4.72 6.50
N HIS A 110 0.56 5.79 6.49
CA HIS A 110 1.33 6.27 7.64
C HIS A 110 0.97 7.74 7.91
N LEU A 111 0.04 7.96 8.84
CA LEU A 111 -0.50 9.28 9.21
C LEU A 111 -0.75 9.35 10.71
N GLY A 112 -0.82 10.56 11.27
CA GLY A 112 -1.10 10.79 12.69
C GLY A 112 0.06 11.45 13.44
N THR A 113 1.26 11.46 12.85
CA THR A 113 2.43 12.16 13.40
C THR A 113 2.10 13.64 13.59
N ASN A 114 1.62 14.32 12.54
CA ASN A 114 1.33 15.76 12.60
C ASN A 114 0.11 16.07 13.48
N ASP A 115 -0.88 15.18 13.52
CA ASP A 115 -2.04 15.33 14.40
C ASP A 115 -1.60 15.43 15.87
N ILE A 116 -0.62 14.61 16.27
CA ILE A 116 -0.04 14.62 17.61
C ILE A 116 0.94 15.78 17.79
N VAL A 117 1.93 15.90 16.91
CA VAL A 117 3.10 16.77 17.12
C VAL A 117 2.77 18.24 16.90
N GLN A 118 1.96 18.57 15.89
CA GLN A 118 1.66 19.96 15.56
C GLN A 118 0.44 20.51 16.29
N GLN A 119 -0.56 19.65 16.56
CA GLN A 119 -1.88 20.10 17.01
C GLN A 119 -2.39 19.37 18.26
N ASN A 120 -1.59 18.46 18.83
CA ASN A 120 -1.91 17.69 20.03
C ASN A 120 -3.33 17.08 20.00
N LYS A 121 -3.78 16.60 18.85
CA LYS A 121 -5.15 16.11 18.64
C LYS A 121 -5.45 14.86 19.49
N PRO A 122 -6.67 14.70 20.03
CA PRO A 122 -7.06 13.50 20.75
C PRO A 122 -6.89 12.23 19.91
N VAL A 123 -6.48 11.12 20.55
CA VAL A 123 -6.32 9.83 19.86
C VAL A 123 -7.63 9.35 19.22
N ALA A 124 -8.76 9.58 19.90
CA ALA A 124 -10.08 9.23 19.37
C ALA A 124 -10.39 9.93 18.04
N ASP A 125 -10.04 11.22 17.90
CA ASP A 125 -10.27 11.99 16.68
C ASP A 125 -9.40 11.48 15.53
N ILE A 126 -8.16 11.06 15.82
CA ILE A 126 -7.26 10.47 14.82
C ILE A 126 -7.84 9.13 14.31
N LEU A 127 -8.35 8.27 15.20
CA LEU A 127 -8.99 7.01 14.81
C LEU A 127 -10.31 7.22 14.05
N ALA A 128 -11.08 8.26 14.40
CA ALA A 128 -12.26 8.65 13.64
C ALA A 128 -11.87 9.09 12.22
N ALA A 129 -10.79 9.86 12.07
CA ALA A 129 -10.25 10.23 10.77
C ALA A 129 -9.78 9.01 9.97
N PHE A 130 -9.03 8.08 10.59
CA PHE A 130 -8.63 6.83 9.92
C PHE A 130 -9.83 6.03 9.44
N THR A 131 -10.89 5.96 10.25
CA THR A 131 -12.15 5.28 9.88
C THR A 131 -12.76 5.90 8.62
N LYS A 132 -12.81 7.24 8.55
CA LYS A 132 -13.31 7.96 7.37
C LYS A 132 -12.43 7.71 6.14
N LEU A 133 -11.10 7.74 6.30
CA LEU A 133 -10.15 7.49 5.20
C LEU A 133 -10.30 6.06 4.64
N VAL A 134 -10.39 5.05 5.51
CA VAL A 134 -10.68 3.66 5.10
C VAL A 134 -12.04 3.56 4.39
N GLY A 135 -13.05 4.29 4.87
CA GLY A 135 -14.34 4.42 4.20
C GLY A 135 -14.18 4.95 2.76
N THR A 136 -13.47 6.06 2.58
CA THR A 136 -13.19 6.64 1.26
C THR A 136 -12.46 5.67 0.34
N MET A 137 -11.43 4.97 0.83
CA MET A 137 -10.71 3.93 0.06
C MET A 137 -11.67 2.87 -0.46
N ARG A 138 -12.55 2.36 0.41
CA ARG A 138 -13.53 1.32 0.07
C ARG A 138 -14.65 1.80 -0.84
N THR A 139 -15.04 3.07 -0.75
CA THR A 139 -15.98 3.68 -1.70
C THR A 139 -15.40 3.73 -3.11
N LYS A 140 -14.09 4.02 -3.24
CA LYS A 140 -13.41 4.07 -4.55
C LYS A 140 -13.08 2.68 -5.10
N ASN A 141 -12.68 1.77 -4.24
CA ASN A 141 -12.45 0.38 -4.58
C ASN A 141 -12.85 -0.51 -3.39
N PRO A 142 -14.01 -1.21 -3.46
CA PRO A 142 -14.49 -2.07 -2.38
C PRO A 142 -13.55 -3.22 -2.01
N LYS A 143 -12.57 -3.52 -2.88
CA LYS A 143 -11.56 -4.57 -2.69
C LYS A 143 -10.17 -4.05 -2.29
N THR A 144 -10.03 -2.75 -2.01
CA THR A 144 -8.74 -2.14 -1.63
C THR A 144 -8.06 -2.93 -0.51
N LYS A 145 -6.78 -3.24 -0.69
CA LYS A 145 -5.93 -3.87 0.32
C LYS A 145 -5.23 -2.76 1.11
N ILE A 146 -5.45 -2.71 2.41
CA ILE A 146 -5.03 -1.55 3.23
C ILE A 146 -3.96 -2.01 4.21
N VAL A 147 -2.82 -1.33 4.24
CA VAL A 147 -1.72 -1.63 5.17
C VAL A 147 -1.47 -0.39 6.02
N VAL A 148 -1.81 -0.43 7.30
CA VAL A 148 -1.75 0.72 8.21
C VAL A 148 -0.56 0.62 9.14
N ALA A 149 0.22 1.69 9.25
CA ALA A 149 1.32 1.77 10.20
C ALA A 149 0.81 2.06 11.62
N GLN A 150 1.36 1.37 12.61
CA GLN A 150 1.67 2.05 13.87
C GLN A 150 2.77 3.07 13.60
N ILE A 151 2.72 4.24 14.21
CA ILE A 151 3.58 5.40 13.91
C ILE A 151 4.96 5.19 14.52
N ILE A 152 6.03 5.58 13.83
CA ILE A 152 7.41 5.58 14.35
C ILE A 152 7.55 6.50 15.60
N PRO A 153 8.55 6.27 16.47
CA PRO A 153 8.83 7.17 17.59
C PRO A 153 9.34 8.54 17.13
N MET A 154 9.23 9.52 18.03
CA MET A 154 9.85 10.85 17.89
C MET A 154 11.14 10.92 18.70
N GLY A 155 12.18 11.53 18.13
CA GLY A 155 13.44 11.82 18.82
C GLY A 155 13.44 13.15 19.58
N MET A 156 12.34 13.90 19.50
CA MET A 156 12.19 15.23 20.09
C MET A 156 10.85 15.37 20.83
N GLY A 157 10.81 16.30 21.79
CA GLY A 157 9.62 16.61 22.57
C GLY A 157 9.11 15.44 23.42
N ASN A 158 7.96 15.63 24.08
CA ASN A 158 7.32 14.60 24.89
C ASN A 158 6.08 14.02 24.18
N PHE A 159 6.27 13.54 22.95
CA PHE A 159 5.17 13.03 22.11
C PHE A 159 5.01 11.50 22.15
N ASN A 160 6.06 10.77 22.54
CA ASN A 160 6.08 9.31 22.43
C ASN A 160 4.99 8.62 23.25
N THR A 161 4.62 9.12 24.43
CA THR A 161 3.50 8.56 25.21
C THR A 161 2.21 8.57 24.40
N LYS A 162 1.90 9.69 23.73
CA LYS A 162 0.68 9.83 22.93
C LYS A 162 0.73 9.04 21.63
N ILE A 163 1.91 8.91 21.03
CA ILE A 163 2.15 8.02 19.88
C ILE A 163 1.90 6.56 20.29
N GLN A 164 2.42 6.15 21.45
CA GLN A 164 2.19 4.81 22.01
C GLN A 164 0.71 4.57 22.31
N ASP A 165 0.00 5.58 22.85
CA ASP A 165 -1.45 5.50 23.10
C ASP A 165 -2.26 5.30 21.81
N LEU A 166 -1.90 6.00 20.73
CA LEU A 166 -2.48 5.77 19.40
C LEU A 166 -2.12 4.37 18.88
N ASN A 167 -0.83 4.01 18.89
CA ASN A 167 -0.34 2.74 18.39
C ASN A 167 -1.00 1.54 19.09
N LYS A 168 -1.25 1.64 20.40
CA LYS A 168 -1.93 0.59 21.18
C LYS A 168 -3.38 0.35 20.71
N GLN A 169 -4.06 1.36 20.17
CA GLN A 169 -5.45 1.27 19.73
C GLN A 169 -5.60 0.82 18.28
N ILE A 170 -4.60 1.08 17.42
CA ILE A 170 -4.63 0.73 15.99
C ILE A 170 -4.97 -0.75 15.72
N PRO A 171 -4.39 -1.75 16.41
CA PRO A 171 -4.72 -3.16 16.16
C PRO A 171 -6.20 -3.50 16.37
N ALA A 172 -6.80 -3.04 17.47
CA ALA A 172 -8.21 -3.28 17.76
C ALA A 172 -9.12 -2.51 16.79
N TRP A 173 -8.76 -1.26 16.47
CA TRP A 173 -9.45 -0.45 15.46
C TRP A 173 -9.46 -1.14 14.08
N ALA A 174 -8.29 -1.61 13.61
CA ALA A 174 -8.16 -2.28 12.32
C ALA A 174 -8.98 -3.58 12.30
N THR A 175 -8.93 -4.37 13.37
CA THR A 175 -9.72 -5.59 13.53
C THR A 175 -11.22 -5.31 13.42
N GLY A 176 -11.71 -4.26 14.09
CA GLY A 176 -13.12 -3.85 14.05
C GLY A 176 -13.61 -3.38 12.68
N LEU A 177 -12.71 -2.94 11.81
CA LEU A 177 -13.04 -2.52 10.44
C LEU A 177 -12.68 -3.56 9.37
N ASN A 178 -12.05 -4.67 9.72
CA ASN A 178 -11.50 -5.61 8.77
C ASN A 178 -12.61 -6.30 7.94
N LYS A 179 -12.34 -6.58 6.67
CA LYS A 179 -13.25 -7.31 5.76
C LYS A 179 -12.46 -8.31 4.94
N THR A 180 -13.06 -9.46 4.58
CA THR A 180 -12.42 -10.46 3.72
C THR A 180 -12.05 -9.87 2.35
N GLU A 181 -12.92 -9.05 1.77
CA GLU A 181 -12.73 -8.46 0.44
C GLU A 181 -11.78 -7.25 0.48
N SER A 182 -11.72 -6.54 1.61
CA SER A 182 -10.86 -5.37 1.84
C SER A 182 -10.14 -5.49 3.19
N PRO A 183 -9.15 -6.39 3.27
CA PRO A 183 -8.39 -6.61 4.49
C PRO A 183 -7.54 -5.40 4.89
N ILE A 184 -7.36 -5.25 6.21
CA ILE A 184 -6.49 -4.27 6.84
C ILE A 184 -5.37 -5.02 7.57
N TRP A 185 -4.13 -4.81 7.16
CA TRP A 185 -2.94 -5.27 7.89
C TRP A 185 -2.37 -4.13 8.72
N VAL A 186 -2.00 -4.41 9.97
CA VAL A 186 -1.29 -3.45 10.83
C VAL A 186 0.19 -3.78 10.84
N VAL A 187 1.02 -2.77 10.62
CA VAL A 187 2.48 -2.88 10.60
C VAL A 187 3.06 -2.08 11.76
N ASP A 188 3.76 -2.78 12.66
CA ASP A 188 4.48 -2.15 13.77
C ASP A 188 5.78 -1.50 13.29
N GLN A 189 5.72 -0.19 13.00
CA GLN A 189 6.89 0.63 12.68
C GLN A 189 7.59 1.18 13.93
N TYR A 190 7.01 1.00 15.11
CA TYR A 190 7.54 1.58 16.34
C TYR A 190 8.62 0.68 16.96
N THR A 191 8.34 -0.61 17.10
CA THR A 191 9.23 -1.54 17.80
C THR A 191 10.53 -1.78 17.02
N GLY A 192 11.66 -1.49 17.68
CA GLY A 192 13.00 -1.60 17.10
C GLY A 192 13.49 -0.33 16.40
N PHE A 193 12.66 0.72 16.39
CA PHE A 193 12.99 2.06 15.90
C PHE A 193 13.46 2.94 17.07
N SER A 194 14.46 3.79 16.85
CA SER A 194 15.08 4.61 17.89
C SER A 194 15.40 6.02 17.40
N ALA A 195 15.79 6.92 18.30
CA ALA A 195 16.15 8.29 17.93
C ALA A 195 17.34 8.37 16.96
N SER A 196 18.28 7.41 16.99
CA SER A 196 19.40 7.35 16.04
C SER A 196 18.99 6.95 14.63
N ASP A 197 17.76 6.47 14.45
CA ASP A 197 17.19 6.18 13.13
C ASP A 197 16.51 7.41 12.50
N LEU A 198 16.54 8.56 13.19
CA LEU A 198 15.97 9.83 12.75
C LEU A 198 17.09 10.81 12.40
N ARG A 199 16.89 11.65 11.37
CA ARG A 199 17.87 12.69 10.97
C ARG A 199 17.70 14.00 11.73
N ASP A 200 16.47 14.32 12.13
CA ASP A 200 16.10 15.62 12.73
C ASP A 200 15.17 15.45 13.95
N GLY A 201 15.06 14.22 14.45
CA GLY A 201 14.14 13.87 15.54
C GLY A 201 12.70 13.61 15.11
N VAL A 202 12.38 13.71 13.81
CA VAL A 202 11.04 13.41 13.25
C VAL A 202 11.14 12.41 12.10
N HIS A 203 12.04 12.66 11.16
CA HIS A 203 12.09 11.97 9.88
C HIS A 203 13.18 10.90 9.85
N PRO A 204 12.92 9.70 9.30
CA PRO A 204 13.94 8.68 9.18
C PRO A 204 15.18 9.14 8.41
N ASN A 205 16.33 8.60 8.82
CA ASN A 205 17.56 8.56 8.04
C ASN A 205 17.66 7.20 7.32
N ALA A 206 18.79 6.91 6.66
CA ALA A 206 18.97 5.66 5.92
C ALA A 206 18.77 4.38 6.77
N SER A 207 19.16 4.38 8.05
CA SER A 207 18.90 3.26 8.97
C SER A 207 17.40 3.11 9.23
N GLY A 208 16.72 4.23 9.52
CA GLY A 208 15.28 4.25 9.74
C GLY A 208 14.48 3.83 8.51
N ASP A 209 14.85 4.31 7.33
CA ASP A 209 14.25 3.90 6.05
C ASP A 209 14.33 2.39 5.84
N LYS A 210 15.51 1.81 6.11
CA LYS A 210 15.70 0.36 6.00
C LYS A 210 14.82 -0.39 6.99
N LYS A 211 14.73 0.05 8.25
CA LYS A 211 13.85 -0.56 9.25
C LYS A 211 12.38 -0.46 8.83
N MET A 212 11.95 0.69 8.33
CA MET A 212 10.59 0.87 7.82
C MET A 212 10.28 -0.09 6.68
N LEU A 213 11.18 -0.21 5.70
CA LEU A 213 11.04 -1.18 4.62
C LEU A 213 10.92 -2.60 5.17
N ASP A 214 11.82 -3.01 6.07
CA ASP A 214 11.86 -4.38 6.59
C ASP A 214 10.53 -4.76 7.28
N LYS A 215 9.87 -3.79 7.94
CA LYS A 215 8.54 -3.96 8.55
C LYS A 215 7.41 -3.94 7.53
N TRP A 216 7.45 -3.04 6.55
CA TRP A 216 6.44 -2.96 5.50
C TRP A 216 6.40 -4.21 4.62
N TRP A 217 7.59 -4.73 4.29
CA TRP A 217 7.79 -5.76 3.28
C TRP A 217 6.86 -6.99 3.40
N PRO A 218 6.79 -7.70 4.55
CA PRO A 218 5.93 -8.89 4.64
C PRO A 218 4.45 -8.58 4.44
N ALA A 219 3.96 -7.46 4.99
CA ALA A 219 2.55 -7.10 4.86
C ALA A 219 2.20 -6.66 3.43
N LEU A 220 3.10 -5.92 2.77
CA LEU A 220 2.95 -5.52 1.37
C LEU A 220 2.91 -6.72 0.43
N LEU A 221 3.77 -7.73 0.61
CA LEU A 221 3.72 -8.95 -0.18
C LEU A 221 2.36 -9.66 -0.05
N GLY A 222 1.83 -9.75 1.17
CA GLY A 222 0.49 -10.31 1.41
C GLY A 222 -0.61 -9.50 0.72
N ALA A 223 -0.54 -8.17 0.80
CA ALA A 223 -1.49 -7.27 0.15
C ALA A 223 -1.42 -7.36 -1.39
N PHE A 224 -0.22 -7.39 -1.97
CA PHE A 224 -0.02 -7.55 -3.41
C PHE A 224 -0.54 -8.92 -3.90
N ALA A 225 -0.24 -9.99 -3.17
CA ALA A 225 -0.77 -11.32 -3.51
C ALA A 225 -2.31 -11.34 -3.50
N ALA A 226 -2.94 -10.75 -2.48
CA ALA A 226 -4.39 -10.66 -2.38
C ALA A 226 -5.00 -9.83 -3.52
N ALA A 227 -4.39 -8.68 -3.87
CA ALA A 227 -4.84 -7.85 -4.98
C ALA A 227 -4.67 -8.54 -6.35
N LYS A 228 -3.54 -9.24 -6.56
CA LYS A 228 -3.29 -10.04 -7.77
C LYS A 228 -4.36 -11.12 -7.93
N ALA A 229 -4.68 -11.86 -6.87
CA ALA A 229 -5.71 -12.88 -6.89
C ALA A 229 -7.08 -12.31 -7.28
N ASP A 230 -7.45 -11.15 -6.74
CA ASP A 230 -8.70 -10.46 -7.11
C ASP A 230 -8.75 -10.07 -8.59
N LYS A 231 -7.66 -9.53 -9.14
CA LYS A 231 -7.58 -9.19 -10.57
C LYS A 231 -7.64 -10.42 -11.45
N THR A 232 -6.94 -11.50 -11.09
CA THR A 232 -6.99 -12.77 -11.84
C THR A 232 -8.40 -13.35 -11.85
N ALA A 233 -9.09 -13.35 -10.71
CA ALA A 233 -10.47 -13.83 -10.62
C ALA A 233 -11.43 -12.98 -11.48
N ALA A 234 -11.26 -11.64 -11.47
CA ALA A 234 -12.05 -10.75 -12.30
C ALA A 234 -11.82 -10.99 -13.81
N ALA A 235 -10.56 -11.15 -14.23
CA ALA A 235 -10.22 -11.44 -15.62
C ALA A 235 -10.80 -12.78 -16.10
N ALA A 236 -10.70 -13.83 -15.28
CA ALA A 236 -11.29 -15.14 -15.58
C ALA A 236 -12.82 -15.08 -15.72
N ALA A 237 -13.50 -14.31 -14.88
CA ALA A 237 -14.95 -14.14 -14.94
C ALA A 237 -15.39 -13.39 -16.22
N VAL A 238 -14.61 -12.42 -16.69
CA VAL A 238 -14.86 -11.74 -17.97
C VAL A 238 -14.69 -12.70 -19.13
N GLU A 239 -13.63 -13.50 -19.11
CA GLU A 239 -13.34 -14.44 -20.19
C GLU A 239 -14.39 -15.56 -20.27
N ALA A 240 -14.81 -16.12 -19.13
CA ALA A 240 -15.88 -17.11 -19.08
C ALA A 240 -17.21 -16.60 -19.68
N ARG A 241 -17.52 -15.30 -19.54
CA ARG A 241 -18.72 -14.69 -20.14
C ARG A 241 -18.66 -14.60 -21.66
N LYS A 242 -17.47 -14.50 -22.26
CA LYS A 242 -17.32 -14.46 -23.73
C LYS A 242 -17.59 -15.80 -24.41
N PHE A 243 -17.43 -16.91 -23.69
CA PHE A 243 -17.65 -18.26 -24.22
C PHE A 243 -19.08 -18.78 -24.05
N VAL A 244 -19.95 -18.03 -23.37
CA VAL A 244 -21.36 -18.38 -23.13
C VAL A 244 -22.32 -17.52 -23.98
N ALA A 245 -21.81 -16.50 -24.68
CA ALA A 245 -22.54 -15.65 -25.61
C ALA A 245 -22.24 -16.05 -27.05
#